data_AF-A0A7C3SHX1-F1
#
_entry.id   AF-A0A7C3SHX1-F1
#
_cell.length_a   1.000
_cell.length_b   1.000
_cell.length_c   1.000
_cell.angle_alpha   90.00
_cell.angle_beta   90.00
_cell.angle_gamma   90.00
#
_symmetry.space_group_name_H-M   'P 1'
#
loop_
_entity.id
_entity.type
_entity.pdbx_description
1 polymer ?
#
loop_
_entity_poly.entity_id
_entity_poly.type
_entity_poly.pdbx_seq_one_letter_code
_entity_poly.pdbx_strand_id
1 'polypeptide(L)' 'MYCLTEAHPAREVNRYLPQFRVAVVLVKAGETEERAWRRHVREHPQDRTAEVRIFHIDTSDSP' A
#
# COMPACT_ATOMS: atom_id res chain seq x y z
N MET A 1 45.03 -32.45 -8.29
CA MET A 1 43.84 -33.30 -8.13
C MET A 1 43.10 -32.82 -6.89
N TYR A 2 41.78 -32.57 -7.03
CA TYR A 2 40.80 -31.89 -6.13
C TYR A 2 40.98 -30.37 -5.98
N CYS A 3 40.27 -29.57 -6.80
CA CYS A 3 38.88 -29.08 -6.65
C CYS A 3 38.80 -27.78 -5.84
N LEU A 4 39.07 -26.65 -6.51
CA LEU A 4 38.58 -25.34 -6.11
C LEU A 4 37.38 -25.03 -7.02
N THR A 5 36.20 -25.55 -6.68
CA THR A 5 34.98 -25.09 -7.33
C THR A 5 34.49 -23.90 -6.52
N GLU A 6 34.68 -22.74 -7.10
CA GLU A 6 34.31 -21.44 -6.57
C GLU A 6 32.88 -21.49 -6.01
N ALA A 7 32.74 -21.17 -4.73
CA ALA A 7 31.44 -20.91 -4.14
C ALA A 7 30.84 -19.73 -4.91
N HIS A 8 29.92 -20.02 -5.83
CA HIS A 8 29.07 -19.01 -6.43
C HIS A 8 28.50 -18.18 -5.28
N PRO A 9 28.76 -16.85 -5.19
CA PRO A 9 28.01 -16.05 -4.26
C PRO A 9 26.56 -16.19 -4.70
N ALA A 10 25.74 -16.81 -3.86
CA ALA A 10 24.30 -16.85 -4.03
C ALA A 10 23.92 -15.41 -4.35
N ARG A 11 23.50 -15.16 -5.60
CA ARG A 11 23.09 -13.84 -6.06
C ARG A 11 22.10 -13.33 -5.03
N GLU A 12 22.55 -12.39 -4.22
CA GLU A 12 21.73 -11.73 -3.24
C GLU A 12 20.72 -10.94 -4.07
N VAL A 13 19.56 -11.54 -4.30
CA VAL A 13 18.46 -10.88 -4.97
C VAL A 13 18.04 -9.80 -3.99
N ASN A 14 18.63 -8.62 -4.15
CA ASN A 14 18.23 -7.42 -3.45
C ASN A 14 16.81 -7.12 -3.91
N ARG A 15 15.85 -7.74 -3.23
CA ARG A 15 14.42 -7.50 -3.37
C ARG A 15 14.17 -6.13 -2.76
N TYR A 16 14.51 -5.08 -3.50
CA TYR A 16 13.83 -3.79 -3.38
C TYR A 16 12.39 -4.01 -3.81
N LEU A 17 11.60 -4.68 -2.98
CA LEU A 17 10.15 -4.58 -3.07
C LEU A 17 9.84 -3.10 -2.83
N PRO A 18 9.19 -2.40 -3.77
CA PRO A 18 8.73 -1.06 -3.50
C PRO A 18 7.93 -1.10 -2.19
N GLN A 19 8.26 -0.23 -1.25
CA GLN A 19 7.45 -0.08 -0.04
C GLN A 19 6.13 0.57 -0.46
N PHE A 20 5.19 -0.24 -0.92
CA PHE A 20 3.84 0.21 -1.19
C PHE A 20 3.17 0.50 0.15
N ARG A 21 2.69 1.74 0.31
CA ARG A 21 1.83 2.10 1.42
C ARG A 21 0.39 1.88 0.98
N VAL A 22 -0.39 1.19 1.81
CA VAL A 22 -1.81 0.97 1.55
C VAL A 22 -2.59 1.92 2.45
N ALA A 23 -3.46 2.74 1.85
CA ALA A 23 -4.35 3.64 2.57
C ALA A 23 -5.80 3.15 2.48
N VAL A 24 -6.45 2.99 3.63
CA VAL A 24 -7.88 2.68 3.75
C VAL A 24 -8.61 3.96 4.08
N VAL A 25 -9.43 4.46 3.14
CA VAL A 25 -10.16 5.72 3.29
C VAL A 25 -11.65 5.45 3.35
N LEU A 26 -12.29 5.84 4.45
CA LEU A 26 -13.74 5.78 4.60
C LEU A 26 -14.39 6.97 3.88
N VAL A 27 -15.31 6.65 2.96
CA VAL A 27 -16.17 7.63 2.29
C VAL A 27 -17.36 7.94 3.19
N LYS A 28 -17.59 9.22 3.49
CA LYS A 28 -18.74 9.65 4.30
C LYS A 28 -20.02 9.68 3.46
N ALA A 29 -21.19 9.60 4.11
CA ALA A 29 -22.47 9.78 3.44
C ALA A 29 -22.52 11.12 2.68
N GLY A 30 -22.86 11.08 1.39
CA GLY A 30 -22.89 12.25 0.51
C GLY A 30 -21.51 12.76 0.05
N GLU A 31 -20.43 12.06 0.38
CA GLU A 31 -19.08 12.34 -0.11
C GLU A 31 -18.77 11.46 -1.33
N THR A 32 -18.04 12.00 -2.32
CA THR A 32 -17.51 11.19 -3.44
C THR A 32 -16.16 10.61 -3.06
N GLU A 33 -15.75 9.54 -3.75
CA GLU A 33 -14.45 8.91 -3.59
C GLU A 33 -13.29 9.90 -3.76
N GLU A 34 -13.34 10.77 -4.78
CA GLU A 34 -12.29 11.78 -5.02
C GLU A 34 -12.23 12.80 -3.89
N ARG A 35 -13.38 13.16 -3.31
CA ARG A 35 -13.43 14.12 -2.20
C ARG A 35 -12.87 13.49 -0.93
N ALA A 36 -13.18 12.22 -0.68
CA ALA A 36 -12.59 11.45 0.42
C ALA A 36 -11.07 11.31 0.26
N TRP A 37 -10.59 11.03 -0.96
CA TRP A 37 -9.15 10.97 -1.27
C TRP A 37 -8.44 12.32 -1.07
N ARG A 38 -8.99 13.41 -1.61
CA ARG A 38 -8.41 14.75 -1.43
C ARG A 38 -8.34 15.16 0.04
N ARG A 39 -9.36 14.80 0.83
CA ARG A 39 -9.36 15.03 2.28
C ARG A 39 -8.25 14.24 2.96
N HIS A 40 -8.13 12.95 2.66
CA HIS A 40 -7.08 12.09 3.19
C HIS A 40 -5.68 12.61 2.86
N VAL A 41 -5.39 12.94 1.59
CA VAL A 41 -4.07 13.48 1.19
C VAL A 41 -3.74 14.82 1.85
N ARG A 42 -4.75 15.65 2.13
CA ARG A 42 -4.55 16.91 2.85
C ARG A 42 -4.20 16.68 4.33
N GLU A 43 -4.78 15.67 4.96
CA GLU A 43 -4.52 15.28 6.35
C GLU A 43 -3.23 14.44 6.49
N HIS A 44 -2.90 13.66 5.45
CA HIS A 44 -1.77 12.73 5.38
C HIS A 44 -0.98 12.90 4.06
N PRO A 45 -0.22 14.00 3.91
CA PRO A 45 0.48 14.31 2.66
C PRO A 45 1.55 13.27 2.27
N GLN A 46 2.05 12.48 3.22
CA GLN A 46 2.98 11.36 2.97
C GLN A 46 2.35 10.19 2.21
N ASP A 47 1.02 10.10 2.18
CA ASP A 47 0.31 8.98 1.56
C ASP A 47 -0.08 9.28 0.10
N ARG A 48 0.41 10.38 -0.47
CA ARG A 48 0.22 10.74 -1.89
C ARG A 48 0.62 9.64 -2.88
N THR A 49 1.56 8.78 -2.50
CA THR A 49 2.05 7.66 -3.32
C THR A 49 1.49 6.31 -2.87
N ALA A 50 0.50 6.30 -1.97
CA ALA A 50 -0.13 5.08 -1.50
C ALA A 50 -1.02 4.47 -2.60
N GLU A 51 -1.05 3.13 -2.66
CA GLU A 51 -2.09 2.43 -3.39
C GLU A 51 -3.38 2.52 -2.56
N VAL A 52 -4.38 3.19 -3.11
CA VAL A 52 -5.63 3.49 -2.41
C VAL A 52 -6.65 2.41 -2.69
N ARG A 53 -7.16 1.77 -1.64
CA ARG A 53 -8.35 0.91 -1.73
C ARG A 53 -9.46 1.56 -0.92
N ILE A 54 -10.51 1.98 -1.60
CA ILE A 54 -11.67 2.66 -1.01
C ILE A 54 -12.72 1.60 -0.67
N PHE A 55 -13.26 1.67 0.55
CA PHE A 55 -14.29 0.74 1.02
C PHE A 55 -15.55 1.50 1.42
N HIS A 56 -16.69 1.04 0.94
CA HIS A 56 -18.00 1.47 1.40
C HIS A 56 -18.42 0.56 2.56
N ILE A 57 -18.55 1.13 3.76
CA ILE A 57 -19.16 0.41 4.89
C ILE A 57 -20.65 0.72 4.83
N ASP A 58 -21.44 -0.28 4.47
CA ASP A 58 -22.88 -0.22 4.57
C ASP A 58 -23.27 -0.38 6.04
N THR A 59 -23.83 0.67 6.66
CA THR A 59 -24.21 0.67 8.08
C THR A 59 -25.54 -0.06 8.35
N SER A 60 -26.00 -0.91 7.43
CA SER A 60 -27.27 -1.65 7.54
C SER A 60 -27.29 -2.74 8.62
N ASP A 61 -26.16 -3.02 9.28
CA ASP A 61 -26.10 -3.90 10.46
C ASP A 61 -25.87 -3.08 11.73
N SER A 62 -26.96 -2.51 12.27
CA SER A 62 -27.08 -2.12 13.67
C SER A 62 -28.12 -3.04 14.33
N PRO A 63 -27.73 -3.94 15.26
CA PRO A 63 -28.69 -4.62 16.14
C PRO A 63 -29.33 -3.66 17.15
#